data_AF-A0A0Q5TJE4-F1
#
_entry.id   AF-A0A0Q5TJE4-F1
#
_cell.length_a   1.000
_cell.length_b   1.000
_cell.length_c   1.000
_cell.angle_alpha   90.00
_cell.angle_beta   90.00
_cell.angle_gamma   90.00
#
_symmetry.space_group_name_H-M   'P 1'
#
loop_
_entity.id
_entity.type
_entity.pdbx_description
1 polymer ?
#
loop_
_entity_poly.entity_id
_entity_poly.type
_entity_poly.pdbx_seq_one_letter_code
_entity_poly.pdbx_strand_id
1 'polypeptide(L)'
;MFLTLLPIVLIWQRKAYRDNTFLILGIYLIVKFMIDFLMFDWASHKKNTVMLYNFNVPIRYFLSSLLFYKELETRRFKQWVLISIPLFTAFSVWDTLRTNPWLSDMHNHRMVLYSTTVESLLMLFWVLLYFYKTIRALKIPNLLIYPFFWVCSGLLIYYSSFLFIAPLLHYSSKWEEWLEIGFFTYVPYMFESVSIILFSIGIAQFPKPQHAEQ
;
A
#
# COMPACT_ATOMS: atom_id res chain seq x y z
N MET A 1 12.69 1.02 -3.20
CA MET A 1 13.07 -0.29 -2.64
C MET A 1 13.82 -0.18 -1.31
N PHE A 2 15.11 0.17 -1.23
CA PHE A 2 15.89 0.08 0.04
C PHE A 2 15.31 0.83 1.24
N LEU A 3 14.57 1.92 1.00
CA LEU A 3 13.89 2.67 2.06
C LEU A 3 12.90 1.81 2.86
N THR A 4 12.30 0.76 2.27
CA THR A 4 11.38 -0.13 3.00
C THR A 4 12.08 -0.99 4.05
N LEU A 5 13.41 -1.15 3.99
CA LEU A 5 14.17 -1.84 5.03
C LEU A 5 14.11 -1.08 6.36
N LEU A 6 14.02 0.25 6.32
CA LEU A 6 14.04 1.10 7.51
C LEU A 6 12.87 0.77 8.46
N PRO A 7 11.59 0.80 8.05
CA PRO A 7 10.50 0.42 8.93
C PRO A 7 10.52 -1.08 9.32
N ILE A 8 11.03 -1.97 8.45
CA ILE A 8 11.18 -3.40 8.79
C ILE A 8 12.14 -3.58 9.97
N VAL A 9 13.32 -2.95 9.91
CA VAL A 9 14.31 -2.98 11.00
C VAL A 9 13.74 -2.35 12.27
N LEU A 10 13.00 -1.24 12.15
CA LEU A 10 12.36 -0.60 13.31
C LEU A 10 11.30 -1.49 13.97
N ILE A 11 10.49 -2.23 13.20
CA ILE A 11 9.50 -3.18 13.76
C ILE A 11 10.21 -4.23 14.62
N TRP A 12 11.36 -4.73 14.14
CA TRP A 12 12.15 -5.71 14.87
C TRP A 12 12.78 -5.12 16.13
N GLN A 13 13.47 -3.98 16.00
CA GLN A 13 14.15 -3.30 17.12
C GLN A 13 13.18 -2.88 18.23
N ARG A 14 12.00 -2.40 17.88
CA ARG A 14 10.97 -1.98 18.85
C ARG A 14 10.11 -3.14 19.36
N LYS A 15 10.33 -4.36 18.85
CA LYS A 15 9.45 -5.52 19.08
C LYS A 15 7.97 -5.20 18.80
N ALA A 16 7.71 -4.30 17.86
CA ALA A 16 6.37 -3.85 17.50
C ALA A 16 5.55 -5.01 16.88
N TYR A 17 6.22 -6.04 16.35
CA TYR A 17 5.60 -7.27 15.85
C TYR A 17 4.76 -8.03 16.90
N ARG A 18 4.86 -7.69 18.18
CA ARG A 18 3.99 -8.25 19.23
C ARG A 18 2.55 -7.74 19.12
N ASP A 19 2.37 -6.54 18.58
CA ASP A 19 1.05 -6.03 18.23
C ASP A 19 0.62 -6.60 16.87
N ASN A 20 -0.62 -7.10 16.80
CA ASN A 20 -1.13 -7.77 15.61
C ASN A 20 -1.20 -6.84 14.40
N THR A 21 -1.52 -5.55 14.60
CA THR A 21 -1.59 -4.58 13.50
C THR A 21 -0.20 -4.31 12.95
N PHE A 22 0.80 -4.14 13.81
CA PHE A 22 2.19 -3.94 13.39
C PHE A 22 2.87 -5.21 12.85
N LEU A 23 2.44 -6.39 13.29
CA LEU A 23 2.84 -7.66 12.67
C LEU A 23 2.36 -7.72 11.21
N ILE A 24 1.09 -7.40 10.95
CA ILE A 24 0.54 -7.36 9.58
C ILE A 24 1.26 -6.29 8.75
N LEU A 25 1.57 -5.13 9.33
CA LEU A 25 2.34 -4.09 8.66
C LEU A 25 3.76 -4.58 8.32
N GLY A 26 4.40 -5.35 9.21
CA GLY A 26 5.68 -5.99 8.95
C GLY A 26 5.60 -6.98 7.78
N ILE A 27 4.59 -7.84 7.76
CA ILE A 27 4.34 -8.77 6.65
C ILE A 27 4.12 -8.00 5.34
N TYR A 28 3.30 -6.94 5.36
CA TYR A 28 3.09 -6.03 4.24
C TYR A 28 4.40 -5.47 3.69
N LEU A 29 5.27 -4.96 4.56
CA LEU A 29 6.55 -4.36 4.18
C LEU A 29 7.53 -5.41 3.61
N ILE A 30 7.58 -6.61 4.18
CA ILE A 30 8.42 -7.71 3.70
C ILE A 30 7.97 -8.16 2.32
N VAL A 31 6.67 -8.42 2.14
CA VAL A 31 6.09 -8.83 0.84
C VAL A 31 6.35 -7.75 -0.20
N LYS A 32 6.13 -6.48 0.15
CA LYS A 32 6.45 -5.35 -0.72
C LYS A 32 7.93 -5.34 -1.11
N PHE A 33 8.84 -5.47 -0.15
CA PHE A 33 10.28 -5.48 -0.43
C PHE A 33 10.67 -6.63 -1.36
N MET A 34 10.13 -7.83 -1.15
CA MET A 34 10.37 -8.98 -2.02
C MET A 34 9.88 -8.73 -3.45
N ILE A 35 8.67 -8.18 -3.62
CA ILE A 35 8.13 -7.87 -4.95
C ILE A 35 8.95 -6.76 -5.63
N ASP A 36 9.27 -5.67 -4.92
CA ASP A 36 10.11 -4.60 -5.44
C ASP A 36 11.49 -5.12 -5.88
N PHE A 37 12.09 -6.03 -5.10
CA PHE A 37 13.36 -6.67 -5.43
C PHE A 37 13.26 -7.54 -6.68
N LEU A 38 12.23 -8.38 -6.78
CA LEU A 38 11.99 -9.22 -7.96
C LEU A 38 11.74 -8.37 -9.21
N MET A 39 10.98 -7.27 -9.08
CA MET A 39 10.78 -6.32 -10.17
C MET A 39 12.10 -5.66 -10.59
N PHE A 40 12.95 -5.28 -9.63
CA PHE A 40 14.28 -4.72 -9.94
C PHE A 40 15.19 -5.74 -10.65
N ASP A 41 15.25 -6.98 -10.15
CA ASP A 41 16.01 -8.07 -10.76
C ASP A 41 15.54 -8.35 -12.20
N TRP A 42 14.23 -8.44 -12.42
CA TRP A 42 13.68 -8.66 -13.76
C TRP A 42 13.94 -7.48 -14.70
N ALA A 43 13.84 -6.25 -14.20
CA ALA A 43 14.17 -5.06 -14.99
C ALA A 43 15.65 -5.06 -15.43
N SER A 44 16.56 -5.51 -14.55
CA SER A 44 17.99 -5.63 -14.88
C SER A 44 18.25 -6.63 -16.01
N HIS A 45 17.42 -7.66 -16.12
CA HIS A 45 17.43 -8.65 -17.19
C HIS A 45 16.56 -8.26 -18.39
N LYS A 46 16.08 -7.01 -18.48
CA LYS A 46 15.18 -6.51 -19.53
C LYS A 46 13.90 -7.35 -19.70
N LYS A 47 13.44 -7.99 -18.63
CA LYS A 47 12.17 -8.71 -18.60
C LYS A 47 11.05 -7.75 -18.21
N ASN A 48 9.86 -7.97 -18.75
CA ASN A 48 8.69 -7.16 -18.41
C ASN A 48 8.28 -7.42 -16.95
N THR A 49 8.23 -6.35 -16.14
CA THR A 49 7.90 -6.38 -14.70
C THR A 49 6.41 -6.18 -14.41
N VAL A 50 5.62 -5.88 -15.44
CA VAL A 50 4.20 -5.52 -15.33
C VAL A 50 3.36 -6.68 -14.78
N MET A 51 3.76 -7.92 -15.04
CA MET A 51 3.07 -9.08 -14.48
C MET A 51 3.17 -9.11 -12.95
N LEU A 52 4.36 -8.87 -12.39
CA LEU A 52 4.57 -8.77 -10.94
C LEU A 52 3.80 -7.59 -10.36
N TYR A 53 3.77 -6.47 -11.08
CA TYR A 53 2.98 -5.31 -10.69
C TYR A 53 1.48 -5.64 -10.58
N ASN A 54 0.90 -6.27 -11.61
CA ASN A 54 -0.52 -6.63 -11.63
C ASN A 54 -0.86 -7.64 -10.53
N PHE A 55 0.02 -8.60 -10.26
CA PHE A 55 -0.15 -9.56 -9.16
C PHE A 55 -0.02 -8.92 -7.77
N ASN A 56 0.80 -7.87 -7.65
CA ASN A 56 0.97 -7.14 -6.40
C ASN A 56 -0.29 -6.35 -6.00
N VAL A 57 -1.08 -5.85 -6.95
CA VAL A 57 -2.30 -5.05 -6.67
C VAL A 57 -3.27 -5.74 -5.69
N PRO A 58 -3.75 -6.98 -5.94
CA PRO A 58 -4.63 -7.68 -5.00
C PRO A 58 -3.95 -8.03 -3.67
N ILE A 59 -2.65 -8.38 -3.69
CA ILE A 59 -1.88 -8.70 -2.47
C ILE A 59 -1.74 -7.46 -1.57
N ARG A 60 -1.38 -6.33 -2.18
CA ARG A 60 -1.23 -5.04 -1.51
C ARG A 60 -2.53 -4.64 -0.85
N TYR A 61 -3.65 -4.70 -1.60
CA TYR A 61 -4.98 -4.42 -1.06
C TYR A 61 -5.39 -5.37 0.06
N PHE A 62 -5.13 -6.67 -0.08
CA PHE A 62 -5.43 -7.68 0.94
C PHE A 62 -4.75 -7.34 2.27
N LEU A 63 -3.42 -7.15 2.23
CA LEU A 63 -2.62 -6.89 3.42
C LEU A 63 -2.95 -5.53 4.04
N SER A 64 -3.15 -4.49 3.22
CA SER A 64 -3.51 -3.17 3.73
C SER A 64 -4.92 -3.14 4.31
N SER A 65 -5.88 -3.86 3.72
CA SER A 65 -7.23 -4.00 4.27
C SER A 65 -7.24 -4.74 5.61
N LEU A 66 -6.38 -5.75 5.77
CA LEU A 66 -6.25 -6.46 7.05
C LEU A 66 -5.79 -5.55 8.20
N LEU A 67 -4.99 -4.52 7.93
CA LEU A 67 -4.63 -3.50 8.93
C LEU A 67 -5.89 -2.81 9.48
N PHE A 68 -6.78 -2.36 8.60
CA PHE A 68 -8.04 -1.72 8.98
C PHE A 68 -9.01 -2.67 9.66
N TYR A 69 -9.02 -3.95 9.27
CA TYR A 69 -9.84 -4.96 9.96
C TYR A 69 -9.46 -5.11 11.45
N LYS A 70 -8.16 -5.02 11.78
CA LYS A 70 -7.71 -5.07 13.18
C LYS A 70 -8.09 -3.80 13.92
N GLU A 71 -7.90 -2.64 13.30
CA GLU A 71 -8.01 -1.36 13.99
C GLU A 71 -9.44 -0.83 14.14
N LEU A 72 -10.34 -1.13 13.21
CA LEU A 72 -11.70 -0.59 13.26
C LEU A 72 -12.53 -1.28 14.36
N GLU A 73 -12.87 -0.60 15.44
CA GLU A 73 -13.67 -1.20 16.54
C GLU A 73 -15.07 -1.69 16.12
N THR A 74 -15.67 -1.08 15.08
CA THR A 74 -17.08 -1.33 14.70
C THR A 74 -17.24 -2.60 13.86
N ARG A 75 -18.03 -3.57 14.36
CA ARG A 75 -18.28 -4.88 13.69
C ARG A 75 -18.77 -4.76 12.24
N ARG A 76 -19.68 -3.82 11.95
CA ARG A 76 -20.19 -3.58 10.58
C ARG A 76 -19.07 -3.21 9.62
N PHE A 77 -18.15 -2.33 10.04
CA PHE A 77 -17.03 -1.91 9.19
C PHE A 77 -16.00 -3.03 9.00
N LYS A 78 -15.74 -3.83 10.04
CA LYS A 78 -14.93 -5.05 9.89
C LYS A 78 -15.52 -6.01 8.84
N GLN A 79 -16.84 -6.18 8.83
CA GLN A 79 -17.53 -7.00 7.81
C GLN A 79 -17.38 -6.40 6.41
N TRP A 80 -17.52 -5.08 6.26
CA TRP A 80 -17.31 -4.43 4.96
C TRP A 80 -15.88 -4.60 4.46
N VAL A 81 -14.87 -4.48 5.34
CA VAL A 81 -13.47 -4.77 4.98
C VAL A 81 -13.33 -6.22 4.51
N LEU A 82 -13.84 -7.19 5.26
CA LEU A 82 -13.76 -8.61 4.91
C LEU A 82 -14.49 -8.96 3.61
N ILE A 83 -15.61 -8.32 3.30
CA ILE A 83 -16.34 -8.52 2.04
C ILE A 83 -15.61 -7.84 0.87
N SER A 84 -15.00 -6.69 1.10
CA SER A 84 -14.28 -5.95 0.07
C SER A 84 -13.06 -6.71 -0.46
N ILE A 85 -12.42 -7.53 0.38
CA ILE A 85 -11.23 -8.31 0.02
C ILE A 85 -11.51 -9.31 -1.13
N PRO A 86 -12.43 -10.29 -0.99
CA PRO A 86 -12.73 -11.24 -2.07
C PRO A 86 -13.35 -10.54 -3.27
N LEU A 87 -14.19 -9.52 -3.06
CA LEU A 87 -14.80 -8.76 -4.15
C LEU A 87 -13.74 -8.03 -4.99
N PHE A 88 -12.81 -7.35 -4.34
CA PHE A 88 -11.71 -6.66 -5.03
C PHE A 88 -10.74 -7.64 -5.68
N THR A 89 -10.45 -8.77 -5.03
CA THR A 89 -9.58 -9.81 -5.61
C THR A 89 -10.19 -10.38 -6.88
N ALA A 90 -11.47 -10.73 -6.88
CA ALA A 90 -12.18 -11.20 -8.06
C ALA A 90 -12.21 -10.13 -9.18
N PHE A 91 -12.47 -8.88 -8.81
CA PHE A 91 -12.42 -7.75 -9.74
C PHE A 91 -11.02 -7.57 -10.36
N SER A 92 -9.97 -7.67 -9.57
CA SER A 92 -8.59 -7.48 -10.04
C SER A 92 -8.13 -8.62 -10.94
N VAL A 93 -8.54 -9.85 -10.65
CA VAL A 93 -8.32 -11.00 -11.55
C VAL A 93 -9.04 -10.79 -12.87
N TRP A 94 -10.31 -10.38 -12.84
CA TRP A 94 -11.08 -10.08 -14.06
C TRP A 94 -10.41 -8.97 -14.90
N ASP A 95 -9.99 -7.87 -14.27
CA ASP A 95 -9.34 -6.74 -14.95
C ASP A 95 -7.98 -7.17 -15.56
N THR A 96 -7.23 -8.01 -14.86
CA THR A 96 -5.98 -8.58 -15.35
C THR A 96 -6.21 -9.46 -16.58
N LEU A 97 -7.18 -10.38 -16.54
CA LEU A 97 -7.51 -11.27 -17.65
C LEU A 97 -8.08 -10.52 -18.87
N ARG A 98 -8.87 -9.47 -18.62
CA ARG A 98 -9.40 -8.61 -19.68
C ARG A 98 -8.30 -7.81 -20.37
N THR A 99 -7.34 -7.31 -19.61
CA THR A 99 -6.23 -6.51 -20.13
C THR A 99 -5.15 -7.38 -20.78
N ASN A 100 -4.93 -8.58 -20.24
CA ASN A 100 -3.88 -9.53 -20.66
C ASN A 100 -4.50 -10.92 -20.89
N PRO A 101 -5.18 -11.15 -22.02
CA PRO A 101 -5.87 -12.42 -22.30
C PRO A 101 -4.90 -13.61 -22.44
N TRP A 102 -3.66 -13.36 -22.88
CA TRP A 102 -2.60 -14.38 -22.92
C TRP A 102 -1.60 -14.19 -21.79
N LEU A 103 -1.88 -14.81 -20.64
CA LEU A 103 -0.98 -14.81 -19.47
C LEU A 103 0.39 -15.45 -19.74
N SER A 104 0.50 -16.33 -20.75
CA SER A 104 1.76 -16.94 -21.16
C SER A 104 2.69 -15.99 -21.90
N ASP A 105 2.16 -14.91 -22.50
CA ASP A 105 2.97 -13.91 -23.19
C ASP A 105 3.53 -12.90 -22.20
N MET A 106 4.57 -13.30 -21.48
CA MET A 106 5.21 -12.46 -20.47
C MET A 106 5.81 -11.17 -21.04
N HIS A 107 6.02 -11.05 -22.36
CA HIS A 107 6.69 -9.88 -22.94
C HIS A 107 5.71 -8.72 -23.17
N ASN A 108 4.48 -9.01 -23.59
CA ASN A 108 3.49 -7.99 -23.97
C ASN A 108 2.48 -7.63 -22.86
N HIS A 109 2.75 -7.99 -21.61
CA HIS A 109 1.88 -7.65 -20.48
C HIS A 109 1.75 -6.14 -20.30
N ARG A 110 0.51 -5.68 -20.13
CA ARG A 110 0.10 -4.30 -19.89
C ARG A 110 -0.43 -4.13 -18.46
N MET A 111 -0.25 -2.91 -17.93
CA MET A 111 -0.75 -2.57 -16.61
C MET A 111 -2.27 -2.65 -16.58
N VAL A 112 -2.82 -3.18 -15.49
CA VAL A 112 -4.27 -3.22 -15.23
C VAL A 112 -4.90 -1.83 -15.38
N LEU A 113 -6.09 -1.78 -15.99
CA LEU A 113 -6.76 -0.54 -16.38
C LEU A 113 -7.50 0.12 -15.20
N TYR A 114 -8.16 -0.67 -14.36
CA TYR A 114 -9.10 -0.16 -13.37
C TYR A 114 -8.74 -0.54 -11.93
N SER A 115 -8.09 -1.69 -11.74
CA SER A 115 -7.81 -2.28 -10.43
C SER A 115 -7.09 -1.32 -9.50
N THR A 116 -6.06 -0.62 -10.00
CA THR A 116 -5.26 0.31 -9.19
C THR A 116 -6.05 1.54 -8.76
N THR A 117 -6.97 2.02 -9.59
CA THR A 117 -7.84 3.15 -9.28
C THR A 117 -8.89 2.75 -8.24
N VAL A 118 -9.50 1.56 -8.41
CA VAL A 118 -10.46 1.01 -7.45
C VAL A 118 -9.80 0.70 -6.12
N GLU A 119 -8.58 0.13 -6.13
CA GLU A 119 -7.75 -0.06 -4.93
C GLU A 119 -7.56 1.26 -4.19
N SER A 120 -7.14 2.31 -4.90
CA SER A 120 -6.89 3.62 -4.31
C SER A 120 -8.15 4.20 -3.69
N LEU A 121 -9.30 4.11 -4.37
CA LEU A 121 -10.59 4.56 -3.83
C LEU A 121 -11.00 3.82 -2.56
N LEU A 122 -10.90 2.49 -2.57
CA LEU A 122 -11.24 1.67 -1.40
C LEU A 122 -10.31 1.96 -0.23
N MET A 123 -9.00 2.09 -0.49
CA MET A 123 -8.03 2.41 0.55
C MET A 123 -8.23 3.81 1.14
N LEU A 124 -8.55 4.80 0.31
CA LEU A 124 -8.92 6.13 0.78
C LEU A 124 -10.18 6.08 1.64
N PHE A 125 -11.19 5.29 1.25
CA PHE A 125 -12.38 5.09 2.06
C PHE A 125 -12.04 4.52 3.45
N TRP A 126 -11.19 3.49 3.52
CA TRP A 126 -10.77 2.91 4.80
C TRP A 126 -9.99 3.89 5.68
N VAL A 127 -9.06 4.63 5.08
CA VAL A 127 -8.26 5.64 5.76
C VAL A 127 -9.14 6.77 6.31
N LEU A 128 -10.06 7.29 5.49
CA LEU A 128 -10.99 8.34 5.90
C LEU A 128 -11.95 7.85 6.98
N LEU A 129 -12.44 6.61 6.88
CA LEU A 129 -13.28 5.99 7.89
C LEU A 129 -12.57 5.86 9.24
N TYR A 130 -11.29 5.48 9.21
CA TYR A 130 -10.43 5.46 10.40
C TYR A 130 -10.32 6.86 11.01
N PHE A 131 -9.92 7.87 10.23
CA PHE A 131 -9.78 9.24 10.75
C PHE A 131 -11.10 9.79 11.30
N TYR A 132 -12.22 9.57 10.59
CA TYR A 132 -13.54 9.96 11.06
C TYR A 132 -13.86 9.37 12.44
N LYS A 133 -13.56 8.08 12.64
CA LYS A 133 -13.77 7.42 13.94
C LYS A 133 -12.84 7.95 15.02
N THR A 134 -11.56 8.11 14.72
CA THR A 134 -10.56 8.57 15.69
C THR A 134 -10.85 10.00 16.15
N ILE A 135 -11.21 10.90 15.22
CA ILE A 135 -11.59 12.29 15.53
C ILE A 135 -12.89 12.32 16.33
N ARG A 136 -13.92 11.60 15.88
CA ARG A 136 -15.24 11.60 16.56
C ARG A 136 -15.19 10.98 17.95
N ALA A 137 -14.30 10.03 18.19
CA ALA A 137 -14.21 9.37 19.48
C ALA A 137 -13.63 10.26 20.59
N LEU A 138 -12.98 11.39 20.27
CA LEU A 138 -12.19 12.23 21.20
C LEU A 138 -11.25 11.43 22.13
N LYS A 139 -11.00 10.15 21.82
CA LYS A 139 -10.33 9.19 22.71
C LYS A 139 -8.83 9.48 22.86
N ILE A 140 -8.24 10.24 21.95
CA ILE A 140 -6.78 10.44 21.88
C ILE A 140 -6.48 11.93 22.07
N PRO A 141 -5.92 12.34 23.24
CA PRO A 141 -5.58 13.74 23.50
C PRO A 141 -4.46 14.26 22.58
N ASN A 142 -3.63 13.37 22.03
CA ASN A 142 -2.64 13.71 21.02
C ASN A 142 -2.50 12.60 19.96
N LEU A 143 -3.14 12.80 18.81
CA LEU A 143 -3.11 11.90 17.64
C LEU A 143 -1.70 11.59 17.15
N LEU A 144 -0.76 12.54 17.31
CA LEU A 144 0.61 12.42 16.84
C LEU A 144 1.44 11.41 17.61
N ILE A 145 0.96 10.93 18.77
CA ILE A 145 1.61 9.89 19.57
C ILE A 145 1.14 8.50 19.13
N TYR A 146 0.01 8.41 18.42
CA TYR A 146 -0.57 7.12 18.05
C TYR A 146 0.15 6.53 16.83
N PRO A 147 0.83 5.39 16.94
CA PRO A 147 1.64 4.83 15.86
C PRO A 147 0.86 4.61 14.55
N PHE A 148 -0.39 4.13 14.64
CA PHE A 148 -1.20 3.85 13.45
C PHE A 148 -1.73 5.11 12.75
N PHE A 149 -1.77 6.26 13.43
CA PHE A 149 -2.12 7.54 12.80
C PHE A 149 -1.15 7.89 11.66
N TRP A 150 0.15 7.65 11.89
CA TRP A 150 1.19 7.88 10.89
C TRP A 150 1.12 6.89 9.73
N VAL A 151 0.73 5.64 10.01
CA VAL A 151 0.47 4.63 8.98
C VAL A 151 -0.69 5.07 8.09
N CYS A 152 -1.82 5.48 8.67
CA CYS A 152 -2.95 6.01 7.92
C CYS A 152 -2.59 7.27 7.13
N SER A 153 -1.78 8.17 7.69
CA SER A 153 -1.31 9.37 6.99
C SER A 153 -0.45 9.04 5.77
N GLY A 154 0.46 8.06 5.90
CA GLY A 154 1.26 7.57 4.76
C GLY A 154 0.40 6.93 3.67
N LEU A 155 -0.57 6.09 4.06
CA LEU A 155 -1.51 5.49 3.11
C LEU A 155 -2.39 6.55 2.44
N LEU A 156 -2.85 7.57 3.17
CA LEU A 156 -3.63 8.68 2.62
C LEU A 156 -2.87 9.39 1.51
N ILE A 157 -1.63 9.80 1.79
CA ILE A 157 -0.79 10.54 0.85
C ILE A 157 -0.47 9.67 -0.37
N TYR A 158 -0.11 8.41 -0.16
CA TYR A 158 0.22 7.50 -1.26
C TYR A 158 -0.98 7.26 -2.19
N TYR A 159 -2.12 6.83 -1.64
CA TYR A 159 -3.29 6.47 -2.47
C TYR A 159 -4.01 7.68 -3.04
N SER A 160 -4.00 8.85 -2.38
CA SER A 160 -4.55 10.07 -2.97
C SER A 160 -3.74 10.50 -4.19
N SER A 161 -2.42 10.57 -4.07
CA SER A 161 -1.56 10.89 -5.21
C SER A 161 -1.69 9.87 -6.33
N PHE A 162 -1.75 8.57 -6.01
CA PHE A 162 -1.90 7.53 -7.02
C PHE A 162 -3.24 7.63 -7.77
N LEU A 163 -4.33 7.98 -7.08
CA LEU A 163 -5.64 8.17 -7.70
C LEU A 163 -5.62 9.28 -8.76
N PHE A 164 -4.88 10.36 -8.53
CA PHE A 164 -4.74 11.44 -9.51
C PHE A 164 -3.77 11.08 -10.64
N ILE A 165 -2.68 10.36 -10.34
CA ILE A 165 -1.63 10.05 -11.31
C ILE A 165 -2.03 8.90 -12.25
N ALA A 166 -2.78 7.89 -11.77
CA ALA A 166 -3.10 6.71 -12.55
C ALA A 166 -3.86 7.02 -13.86
N PRO A 167 -4.92 7.88 -13.88
CA PRO A 167 -5.54 8.32 -15.12
C PRO A 167 -4.57 9.09 -16.01
N LEU A 168 -3.76 9.98 -15.43
CA LEU A 168 -2.77 10.79 -16.16
C LEU A 168 -1.75 9.91 -16.92
N LEU A 169 -1.20 8.89 -16.26
CA LEU A 169 -0.29 7.91 -16.90
C LEU A 169 -0.99 7.09 -18.00
N HIS A 170 -2.26 6.75 -17.80
CA HIS A 170 -3.03 6.03 -18.81
C HIS A 170 -3.25 6.88 -20.06
N TYR A 171 -3.72 8.13 -19.89
CA TYR A 171 -3.96 9.03 -20.99
C TYR A 171 -2.66 9.40 -21.71
N SER A 172 -1.58 9.65 -20.98
CA SER A 172 -0.30 10.00 -21.58
C SER A 172 0.29 8.89 -22.46
N SER A 173 -0.01 7.61 -22.17
CA SER A 173 0.42 6.48 -23.00
C SER A 173 -0.31 6.34 -24.34
N LYS A 174 -1.43 7.05 -24.54
CA LYS A 174 -2.25 6.99 -25.75
C LYS A 174 -2.00 8.12 -26.75
N TRP A 175 -1.33 9.19 -26.34
CA TRP A 175 -1.07 10.34 -27.21
C TRP A 175 0.36 10.21 -27.75
N GLU A 176 0.52 10.27 -29.08
CA GLU A 176 1.82 10.12 -29.77
C GLU A 176 2.76 11.30 -29.53
N GLU A 177 2.25 12.44 -29.05
CA GLU A 177 3.07 13.60 -28.75
C GLU A 177 3.75 13.47 -27.39
N TRP A 178 5.07 13.67 -27.42
CA TRP A 178 6.01 13.86 -26.31
C TRP A 178 5.53 14.91 -25.29
N LEU A 179 4.51 14.57 -24.50
CA LEU A 179 4.44 15.13 -23.17
C LEU A 179 5.66 14.54 -22.47
N GLU A 180 6.65 15.37 -22.13
CA GLU A 180 7.81 14.98 -21.33
C GLU A 180 7.32 14.56 -19.93
N ILE A 181 6.71 13.37 -19.84
CA ILE A 181 6.16 12.74 -18.63
C ILE A 181 7.30 12.37 -17.67
N GLY A 182 8.56 12.65 -18.03
CA GLY A 182 9.77 12.34 -17.28
C GLY A 182 9.60 12.62 -15.80
N PHE A 183 9.20 13.84 -15.41
CA PHE A 183 8.95 14.15 -13.99
C PHE A 183 7.79 13.36 -13.39
N PHE A 184 6.65 13.27 -14.09
CA PHE A 184 5.44 12.59 -13.60
C PHE A 184 5.65 11.09 -13.34
N THR A 185 6.60 10.44 -14.02
CA THR A 185 6.95 9.04 -13.71
C THR A 185 7.62 8.85 -12.35
N TYR A 186 8.27 9.90 -11.80
CA TYR A 186 8.91 9.84 -10.48
C TYR A 186 7.95 10.13 -9.32
N VAL A 187 6.84 10.82 -9.59
CA VAL A 187 5.90 11.29 -8.57
C VAL A 187 5.34 10.16 -7.70
N PRO A 188 4.90 8.99 -8.25
CA PRO A 188 4.45 7.86 -7.42
C PRO A 188 5.52 7.39 -6.43
N TYR A 189 6.79 7.32 -6.87
CA TYR A 189 7.90 6.89 -6.03
C TYR A 189 8.23 7.90 -4.93
N MET A 190 8.06 9.20 -5.19
CA MET A 190 8.23 10.23 -4.16
C MET A 190 7.16 10.09 -3.06
N PHE A 191 5.89 9.95 -3.43
CA PHE A 191 4.81 9.78 -2.45
C PHE A 191 4.90 8.45 -1.71
N GLU A 192 5.33 7.38 -2.37
CA GLU A 192 5.66 6.13 -1.73
C GLU A 192 6.79 6.29 -0.70
N SER A 193 7.84 7.04 -1.04
CA SER A 193 8.96 7.29 -0.13
C SER A 193 8.50 8.07 1.11
N VAL A 194 7.68 9.10 0.92
CA VAL A 194 7.07 9.85 2.02
C VAL A 194 6.22 8.93 2.90
N SER A 195 5.39 8.07 2.29
CA SER A 195 4.57 7.10 3.02
C SER A 195 5.40 6.15 3.88
N ILE A 196 6.49 5.61 3.34
CA ILE A 196 7.42 4.74 4.07
C ILE A 196 8.08 5.47 5.25
N ILE A 197 8.45 6.75 5.06
CA ILE A 197 8.99 7.58 6.15
C ILE A 197 7.94 7.77 7.25
N LEU A 198 6.69 8.05 6.90
CA LEU A 198 5.61 8.19 7.89
C LEU A 198 5.37 6.88 8.64
N PHE A 199 5.40 5.71 7.96
CA PHE A 199 5.30 4.42 8.65
C PHE A 199 6.41 4.25 9.66
N SER A 200 7.62 4.65 9.29
CA SER A 200 8.80 4.58 10.15
C SER A 200 8.68 5.47 11.38
N ILE A 201 8.15 6.69 11.23
CA ILE A 201 7.84 7.59 12.35
C ILE A 201 6.83 6.94 13.29
N GLY A 202 5.74 6.38 12.75
CA GLY A 202 4.74 5.67 13.55
C GLY A 202 5.33 4.52 14.36
N ILE A 203 6.14 3.67 13.71
CA ILE A 203 6.81 2.53 14.38
C ILE A 203 7.82 3.02 15.42
N ALA A 204 8.54 4.11 15.16
CA ALA A 204 9.53 4.66 16.10
C ALA A 204 8.89 5.17 17.41
N GLN A 205 7.61 5.55 17.37
CA GLN A 205 6.83 5.94 18.54
C GLN A 205 6.32 4.76 19.37
N PHE A 206 6.44 3.52 18.86
CA PHE A 206 6.06 2.33 19.61
C PHE A 206 6.93 2.21 20.88
N PRO A 207 6.32 1.94 22.06
CA PRO A 207 7.05 1.87 23.32
C PRO A 207 8.21 0.89 23.22
N LYS A 208 9.42 1.30 23.64
CA LYS A 208 10.51 0.32 23.76
C LYS A 208 10.10 -0.69 24.84
N PRO A 209 10.32 -2.00 24.62
CA PRO A 209 10.22 -2.95 25.71
C PRO A 209 11.24 -2.51 26.76
N GLN A 210 10.74 -2.04 27.92
CA GLN A 210 11.59 -1.81 29.08
C GLN A 210 12.40 -3.08 29.28
N HIS A 211 13.73 -2.95 29.31
CA HIS A 211 14.55 -4.05 29.81
C HIS A 211 13.96 -4.40 31.16
N ALA A 212 13.60 -5.68 31.32
CA ALA A 212 13.29 -6.21 32.63
C ALA A 212 14.54 -5.96 33.49
N GLU A 213 14.53 -4.86 34.24
CA GLU A 213 15.18 -4.83 35.53
C GLU A 213 14.44 -5.86 36.38
N GLN A 214 14.99 -7.07 36.41
CA GLN A 214 14.91 -8.06 37.49
C GLN A 214 15.79 -9.25 37.15
#